data_AF-A0A9D8QH45-F1
#
_entry.id   AF-A0A9D8QH45-F1
#
_cell.length_a   1.000
_cell.length_b   1.000
_cell.length_c   1.000
_cell.angle_alpha   90.00
_cell.angle_beta   90.00
_cell.angle_gamma   90.00
#
_symmetry.space_group_name_H-M   'P 1'
#
loop_
_entity.id
_entity.type
_entity.pdbx_description
1 polymer ?
#
loop_
_entity_poly.entity_id
_entity_poly.type
_entity_poly.pdbx_seq_one_letter_code
_entity_poly.pdbx_strand_id
1 'polypeptide(L)' 'MTTMAVKGRIYVELFWDEDTARWDYAVPELHILGAGGQTKDDARSRAAEAIAVALEGRPEARPGAEVVSLPVAVG' A
#
# COMPACT_ATOMS: atom_id res chain seq x y z
N MET A 1 -24.90 -11.34 -6.38
CA MET A 1 -23.67 -10.76 -5.80
C MET A 1 -22.58 -10.88 -6.85
N THR A 2 -22.23 -9.78 -7.51
CA THR A 2 -21.16 -9.78 -8.52
C THR A 2 -19.83 -9.74 -7.78
N THR A 3 -19.09 -10.84 -7.77
CA THR A 3 -17.70 -10.86 -7.34
C THR A 3 -16.96 -9.84 -8.20
N MET A 4 -16.53 -8.72 -7.62
CA MET A 4 -15.55 -7.89 -8.29
C MET A 4 -14.33 -8.76 -8.52
N ALA A 5 -14.00 -9.04 -9.78
CA ALA A 5 -12.73 -9.66 -10.12
C ALA A 5 -11.64 -8.79 -9.50
N VAL A 6 -10.91 -9.35 -8.53
CA VAL A 6 -9.78 -8.67 -7.90
C VAL A 6 -8.77 -8.41 -9.03
N LYS A 7 -8.68 -7.14 -9.48
CA LYS A 7 -7.83 -6.72 -10.60
C LYS A 7 -6.35 -6.65 -10.21
N GLY A 8 -6.02 -6.77 -8.92
CA GLY A 8 -4.65 -6.83 -8.40
C GLY A 8 -4.62 -7.12 -6.90
N ARG A 9 -3.52 -7.69 -6.42
CA ARG A 9 -3.22 -7.87 -4.99
C ARG A 9 -2.00 -7.01 -4.67
N ILE A 10 -2.00 -6.39 -3.49
CA ILE A 10 -0.82 -5.73 -2.93
C ILE A 10 -0.37 -6.55 -1.73
N TYR A 11 0.88 -7.00 -1.73
CA TYR A 11 1.42 -7.80 -0.64
C TYR A 11 2.02 -6.90 0.44
N VAL A 12 1.70 -7.21 1.69
CA VAL A 12 2.13 -6.46 2.86
C VAL A 12 2.88 -7.38 3.81
N GLU A 13 4.08 -6.96 4.20
CA GLU A 13 4.84 -7.60 5.26
C GLU A 13 4.43 -6.98 6.59
N LEU A 14 4.07 -7.82 7.57
CA LEU A 14 3.78 -7.41 8.94
C LEU A 14 4.80 -8.08 9.86
N PHE A 15 5.54 -7.29 10.62
CA PHE A 15 6.62 -7.79 11.48
C PHE A 15 6.63 -7.05 12.82
N TRP A 16 7.12 -7.73 13.86
CA TRP A 16 7.32 -7.12 15.16
C TRP A 16 8.71 -6.48 15.19
N ASP A 17 8.76 -5.20 15.52
CA ASP A 17 9.98 -4.44 15.73
C ASP A 17 10.31 -4.48 17.24
N GLU A 18 11.39 -5.17 17.59
CA GLU A 18 11.81 -5.35 18.99
C GLU A 18 12.36 -4.06 19.61
N ASP A 19 12.94 -3.17 18.80
CA ASP A 19 13.54 -1.92 19.28
C ASP A 19 12.46 -0.91 19.71
N THR A 20 11.31 -0.97 19.05
CA THR A 20 10.17 -0.07 19.31
C THR A 20 8.97 -0.77 19.96
N ALA A 21 9.08 -2.07 20.21
CA ALA A 21 8.06 -2.92 20.83
C ALA A 21 6.66 -2.71 20.22
N ARG A 22 6.58 -2.79 18.88
CA ARG A 22 5.32 -2.68 18.14
C ARG A 22 5.36 -3.49 16.85
N TRP A 23 4.19 -3.74 16.29
CA TRP A 23 4.05 -4.25 14.93
C TRP A 23 4.24 -3.11 13.94
N ASP A 24 5.14 -3.29 12.99
CA ASP A 24 5.37 -2.42 11.84
C ASP A 24 5.00 -3.14 10.54
N TYR A 25 4.98 -2.39 9.44
CA TYR A 25 4.60 -2.92 8.14
C TYR A 25 5.49 -2.37 7.01
N ALA A 26 5.67 -3.19 5.98
CA ALA A 26 6.26 -2.78 4.71
C ALA A 26 5.37 -3.17 3.53
N VAL A 27 5.31 -2.30 2.52
CA VAL A 27 4.66 -2.55 1.24
C VAL A 27 5.71 -2.35 0.15
N PRO A 28 6.50 -3.39 -0.16
CA PRO A 28 7.66 -3.26 -1.04
C PRO A 28 7.31 -2.71 -2.43
N GLU A 29 6.17 -3.13 -2.97
CA GLU A 29 5.64 -2.74 -4.29
C GLU A 29 5.35 -1.24 -4.40
N LEU A 30 5.09 -0.57 -3.28
CA LEU A 30 4.82 0.86 -3.19
C LEU A 30 5.96 1.63 -2.51
N HIS A 31 7.06 0.96 -2.16
CA HIS A 31 8.17 1.53 -1.40
C HIS A 31 7.74 2.20 -0.08
N ILE A 32 6.75 1.61 0.61
CA ILE A 32 6.26 2.10 1.91
C ILE A 32 6.88 1.27 3.03
N LEU A 33 7.43 1.94 4.04
CA LEU A 33 7.75 1.39 5.35
C LEU A 33 7.03 2.26 6.38
N GLY A 34 6.24 1.65 7.26
CA GLY A 34 5.38 2.41 8.16
C GLY A 34 5.28 1.81 9.55
N ALA A 35 5.07 2.70 10.51
CA ALA A 35 4.83 2.33 11.89
C ALA A 35 3.40 1.84 12.08
N GLY A 36 3.23 0.64 12.60
CA GLY A 36 1.93 0.06 12.90
C GLY A 36 1.47 0.41 14.31
N GLY A 37 1.20 -0.62 15.13
CA GLY A 37 0.65 -0.48 16.48
C GLY A 37 0.96 -1.68 17.38
N GLN A 38 0.26 -1.80 18.49
CA GLN A 38 0.56 -2.86 19.47
C GLN A 38 0.10 -4.24 19.01
N THR A 39 -0.78 -4.31 18.00
CA THR A 39 -1.28 -5.56 17.43
C THR A 39 -0.98 -5.68 15.94
N LYS A 40 -0.97 -6.92 15.44
CA LYS A 40 -0.89 -7.19 13.99
C LYS A 40 -2.02 -6.52 13.21
N ASP A 41 -3.20 -6.43 13.80
CA ASP A 41 -4.35 -5.80 13.14
C ASP A 41 -4.19 -4.29 13.05
N ASP A 42 -3.57 -3.63 14.05
CA ASP A 42 -3.22 -2.21 13.96
C ASP A 42 -2.28 -1.93 12.77
N ALA A 43 -1.23 -2.76 12.63
CA ALA A 43 -0.30 -2.66 11.51
C ALA A 43 -0.98 -2.91 10.17
N ARG A 44 -1.89 -3.89 10.10
CA ARG A 44 -2.70 -4.15 8.88
C ARG A 44 -3.57 -2.95 8.50
N SER A 45 -4.30 -2.37 9.47
CA SER A 45 -5.16 -1.21 9.21
C SER A 45 -4.36 -0.01 8.73
N ARG A 46 -3.23 0.29 9.38
CA ARG A 46 -2.35 1.40 8.98
C ARG A 46 -1.68 1.17 7.62
N ALA A 47 -1.31 -0.06 7.30
CA ALA A 47 -0.83 -0.40 5.96
C ALA A 47 -1.90 -0.14 4.89
N ALA A 48 -3.16 -0.51 5.15
CA ALA A 48 -4.27 -0.26 4.23
C ALA A 48 -4.51 1.25 4.01
N GLU A 49 -4.43 2.07 5.06
CA GLU A 49 -4.52 3.53 4.97
C GLU A 49 -3.37 4.11 4.12
N ALA A 50 -2.13 3.69 4.36
CA ALA A 50 -0.98 4.16 3.59
C ALA A 50 -1.06 3.75 2.11
N ILE A 51 -1.52 2.54 1.81
CA ILE A 51 -1.78 2.07 0.46
C ILE A 51 -2.85 2.94 -0.21
N ALA A 52 -3.97 3.22 0.48
CA ALA A 52 -5.03 4.06 -0.06
C ALA A 52 -4.51 5.45 -0.43
N VAL A 53 -3.77 6.10 0.47
CA VAL A 53 -3.16 7.41 0.20
C VAL A 53 -2.21 7.36 -1.00
N ALA A 54 -1.35 6.34 -1.08
CA ALA A 54 -0.42 6.19 -2.20
C ALA A 54 -1.12 5.99 -3.55
N LEU A 55 -2.27 5.31 -3.56
CA LEU A 55 -3.07 5.09 -4.76
C LEU A 55 -3.94 6.30 -5.14
N GLU A 56 -4.41 7.06 -4.15
CA GLU A 56 -5.19 8.29 -4.37
C GLU A 56 -4.32 9.45 -4.87
N GLY A 57 -3.05 9.50 -4.44
CA GLY A 57 -2.07 10.46 -4.92
C GLY A 57 -1.76 10.26 -6.39
N ARG A 58 -2.37 11.05 -7.28
CA ARG A 58 -1.90 11.12 -8.68
C ARG A 58 -0.44 11.56 -8.67
N PRO A 59 0.46 10.91 -9.43
CA PRO A 59 1.83 11.35 -9.53
C PRO A 59 1.88 12.79 -10.04
N GLU A 60 2.66 13.64 -9.39
CA GLU A 60 2.94 14.97 -9.92
C GLU A 60 3.65 14.83 -11.27
N ALA A 61 3.06 15.43 -12.29
CA ALA A 61 3.66 15.46 -13.62
C ALA A 61 4.94 16.29 -13.56
N ARG A 62 5.99 15.84 -14.26
CA ARG A 62 7.13 16.72 -14.55
C ARG A 62 6.64 17.92 -15.38
N PRO A 63 7.28 19.11 -15.28
CA PRO A 63 6.90 20.24 -16.13
C PRO A 63 6.89 19.87 -17.61
N GLY A 64 5.74 20.07 -18.27
CA GLY A 64 5.54 19.73 -19.69
C GLY A 64 5.19 18.26 -19.98
N ALA A 65 5.03 17.40 -18.96
CA ALA A 65 4.62 16.01 -19.15
C ALA A 65 3.10 15.83 -19.08
N GLU A 66 2.58 14.88 -19.86
CA GLU A 66 1.20 14.39 -19.77
C GLU A 66 1.13 13.14 -18.87
N VAL A 67 0.15 13.09 -17.97
CA VAL A 67 -0.12 11.92 -17.13
C VAL A 67 -1.27 11.13 -17.75
N VAL A 68 -0.98 9.91 -18.21
CA VAL A 68 -1.96 8.99 -18.80
C VAL A 68 -2.20 7.79 -17.89
N SER A 69 -3.45 7.34 -17.81
CA SER A 69 -3.83 6.10 -17.11
C SER A 69 -4.04 5.00 -18.13
N LEU A 70 -3.37 3.86 -17.97
CA LEU A 70 -3.47 2.71 -18.86
C LEU A 70 -4.11 1.53 -18.13
N PRO A 71 -5.22 0.95 -18.63
CA PRO A 71 -5.74 -0.28 -18.07
C PRO A 71 -4.78 -1.42 -18.40
N VAL A 72 -4.29 -2.11 -17.37
CA VAL A 72 -3.43 -3.29 -17.52
C VAL A 72 -4.14 -4.54 -17.02
N ALA A 73 -3.89 -5.68 -17.67
CA ALA A 73 -4.30 -7.00 -17.23
C ALA A 73 -3.04 -7.83 -16.97
N VAL A 74 -2.98 -8.47 -15.80
CA VAL A 74 -1.91 -9.39 -15.44
C VAL A 74 -2.47 -10.81 -15.56
N GLY A 75 -1.77 -11.66 -16.33
CA GLY A 75 -2.11 -13.06 -16.56
C GLY A 75 -1.32 -14.02 -15.68
#